data_AF-A0A957EYG8-F1
#
_entry.id   AF-A0A957EYG8-F1
#
_cell.length_a   1.000
_cell.length_b   1.000
_cell.length_c   1.000
_cell.angle_alpha   90.00
_cell.angle_beta   90.00
_cell.angle_gamma   90.00
#
_symmetry.space_group_name_H-M   'P 1'
#
loop_
_entity.id
_entity.type
_entity.pdbx_description
1 polymer ?
#
loop_
_entity_poly.entity_id
_entity_poly.type
_entity_poly.pdbx_seq_one_letter_code
_entity_poly.pdbx_strand_id
1 'polypeptide(L)'
;MIKQMTVWLGVGLLLVLTGCFVLSEPEASSGAVVAPTLAAAVEEPVMAEEPVVEEAETAVSAEPTAVVEEVVVAAEAVEEETAVSAPQQSADTPIYELDPAQSEARFIINEVLRGTPTTVVGKTSNVAGQIAFAANDPASTRVGQIVIGARDLATDNNFRNRAIANEILHTNQFEFITFTPTSITGLPDSVAVGESYSFQMVGDLTITDQTQEVVFETTATLVDAATLQGEASTMLAYADFGVTVPFAQSVDAVEETVVLELSFVAPATGPVEAAVSEAVAEGGEDVAVAAKETAVSVVPIANDKINLNQMTSEQLLATIPNFGSRMVREFFEYQPYVSIQQFRREIGKYVDDAQVVTYETYVYVPVSVDDSDAETLKQIPGVDDSLAAALMAARPFGSNDAFLAKLTELAPAIDPGIAASYLTSG
;
A
#
# COMPACT_ATOMS: atom_id res chain seq x y z
N MET A 1 40.74 -36.59 -63.73
CA MET A 1 40.56 -35.21 -63.25
C MET A 1 39.18 -35.10 -62.62
N ILE A 2 39.09 -35.25 -61.30
CA ILE A 2 37.84 -35.12 -60.54
C ILE A 2 38.20 -34.31 -59.29
N LYS A 3 37.55 -33.16 -59.10
CA LYS A 3 37.69 -32.30 -57.92
C LYS A 3 36.31 -31.73 -57.59
N GLN A 4 35.71 -32.18 -56.49
CA GLN A 4 34.58 -31.62 -55.73
C GLN A 4 34.74 -32.25 -54.33
N MET A 5 35.33 -31.59 -53.32
CA MET A 5 34.77 -30.56 -52.42
C MET A 5 33.56 -31.07 -51.61
N THR A 6 33.79 -31.41 -50.34
CA THR A 6 32.76 -31.49 -49.30
C THR A 6 33.41 -31.25 -47.92
N VAL A 7 32.98 -30.18 -47.26
CA VAL A 7 33.13 -29.86 -45.82
C VAL A 7 32.01 -30.56 -45.06
N TRP A 8 32.18 -30.92 -43.78
CA TRP A 8 31.20 -30.90 -42.64
C TRP A 8 31.86 -31.63 -41.45
N LEU A 9 32.21 -30.93 -40.36
CA LEU A 9 31.42 -30.70 -39.14
C LEU A 9 31.31 -31.92 -38.19
N GLY A 10 32.04 -31.85 -37.08
CA GLY A 10 31.94 -32.66 -35.86
C GLY A 10 32.80 -31.95 -34.82
N VAL A 11 32.37 -31.62 -33.61
CA VAL A 11 31.59 -32.41 -32.66
C VAL A 11 30.83 -31.43 -31.76
N GLY A 12 29.50 -31.54 -31.75
CA GLY A 12 28.69 -31.16 -30.60
C GLY A 12 28.32 -32.44 -29.86
N LEU A 13 28.67 -32.53 -28.57
CA LEU A 13 28.01 -33.40 -27.58
C LEU A 13 28.65 -33.21 -26.19
N LEU A 14 28.33 -32.10 -25.50
CA LEU A 14 28.42 -32.04 -24.04
C LEU A 14 27.65 -30.83 -23.47
N LEU A 15 26.31 -30.85 -23.53
CA LEU A 15 25.44 -29.93 -22.77
C LEU A 15 23.96 -30.39 -22.84
N VAL A 16 23.65 -31.56 -22.27
CA VAL A 16 22.26 -32.11 -22.24
C VAL A 16 21.76 -32.39 -20.80
N LEU A 17 22.38 -31.81 -19.77
CA LEU A 17 21.91 -32.05 -18.38
C LEU A 17 21.44 -30.81 -17.62
N THR A 18 21.64 -29.59 -18.12
CA THR A 18 21.08 -28.36 -17.52
C THR A 18 19.77 -27.89 -18.18
N GLY A 19 19.43 -28.38 -19.37
CA GLY A 19 18.22 -27.95 -20.09
C GLY A 19 16.89 -28.56 -19.62
N CYS A 20 16.92 -29.60 -18.77
CA CYS A 20 15.68 -30.25 -18.30
C CYS A 20 14.98 -29.50 -17.16
N PHE A 21 15.70 -28.70 -16.38
CA PHE A 21 15.13 -28.06 -15.18
C PHE A 21 14.27 -26.82 -15.51
N VAL A 22 14.67 -26.03 -16.52
CA VAL A 22 13.90 -24.84 -16.99
C VAL A 22 12.52 -25.20 -17.55
N LEU A 23 12.39 -26.40 -18.15
CA LEU A 23 11.12 -26.85 -18.73
C LEU A 23 10.21 -27.60 -17.74
N SER A 24 10.73 -27.94 -16.56
CA SER A 24 9.95 -28.63 -15.54
C SER A 24 8.96 -27.65 -14.92
N GLU A 25 7.74 -28.10 -14.68
CA GLU A 25 6.75 -27.30 -13.95
C GLU A 25 7.25 -27.13 -12.51
N PRO A 26 7.31 -25.89 -11.99
CA PRO A 26 7.68 -25.65 -10.60
C PRO A 26 6.65 -26.29 -9.66
N GLU A 27 7.04 -26.55 -8.41
CA GLU A 27 6.09 -27.02 -7.42
C GLU A 27 4.95 -26.01 -7.24
N ALA A 28 3.73 -26.51 -7.08
CA ALA A 28 2.61 -25.67 -6.76
C ALA A 28 2.82 -24.99 -5.39
N SER A 29 2.22 -23.81 -5.23
CA SER A 29 2.13 -23.14 -3.94
C SER A 29 1.56 -24.06 -2.86
N SER A 30 2.15 -24.03 -1.67
CA SER A 30 1.69 -24.82 -0.52
C SER A 30 0.34 -24.33 0.04
N GLY A 31 -0.24 -23.28 -0.55
CA GLY A 31 -1.54 -22.72 -0.20
C GLY A 31 -1.46 -21.22 0.11
N ALA A 32 -2.51 -20.69 0.74
CA ALA A 32 -2.46 -19.32 1.26
C ALA A 32 -1.34 -19.20 2.31
N VAL A 33 -0.46 -18.20 2.14
CA VAL A 33 0.58 -17.91 3.12
C VAL A 33 -0.05 -17.45 4.44
N VAL A 34 0.63 -17.78 5.54
CA VAL A 34 0.27 -17.33 6.88
C VAL A 34 1.49 -16.67 7.46
N ALA A 35 1.36 -15.40 7.85
CA ALA A 35 2.41 -14.70 8.58
C ALA A 35 2.39 -15.11 10.06
N PRO A 36 3.54 -15.09 10.75
CA PRO A 36 3.57 -15.19 12.20
C PRO A 36 2.63 -14.14 12.81
N THR A 37 1.83 -14.54 13.80
CA THR A 37 0.97 -13.61 14.54
C THR A 37 1.84 -12.53 15.18
N LEU A 38 1.42 -11.28 15.07
CA LEU A 38 2.11 -10.16 15.71
C LEU A 38 2.12 -10.42 17.21
N ALA A 39 3.32 -10.60 17.78
CA ALA A 39 3.46 -10.85 19.21
C ALA A 39 2.94 -9.63 19.98
N ALA A 40 2.03 -9.86 20.93
CA ALA A 40 1.80 -8.91 22.00
C ALA A 40 3.15 -8.64 22.68
N ALA A 41 3.48 -7.39 22.99
CA ALA A 41 4.73 -7.03 23.65
C ALA A 41 4.90 -7.91 24.90
N VAL A 42 5.75 -8.93 24.82
CA VAL A 42 6.15 -9.73 25.96
C VAL A 42 7.23 -8.89 26.63
N GLU A 43 6.92 -8.35 27.81
CA GLU A 43 7.95 -7.85 28.72
C GLU A 43 9.05 -8.89 28.80
N GLU A 44 10.28 -8.49 28.46
CA GLU A 44 11.45 -9.31 28.73
C GLU A 44 11.39 -9.75 30.20
N PRO A 45 11.60 -11.04 30.52
CA PRO A 45 11.75 -11.42 31.91
C PRO A 45 13.00 -10.70 32.42
N VAL A 46 12.82 -9.80 33.38
CA VAL A 46 13.88 -9.30 34.24
C VAL A 46 14.57 -10.51 34.87
N MET A 47 15.62 -10.99 34.20
CA MET A 47 16.57 -11.92 34.75
C MET A 47 17.20 -11.22 35.94
N ALA A 48 16.88 -11.73 37.12
CA ALA A 48 17.50 -11.36 38.38
C ALA A 48 19.03 -11.38 38.20
N GLU A 49 19.66 -10.26 38.54
CA GLU A 49 21.11 -10.16 38.72
C GLU A 49 21.55 -11.22 39.75
N GLU A 50 22.20 -12.28 39.30
CA GLU A 50 23.06 -13.08 40.15
C GLU A 50 24.43 -12.38 40.25
N PRO A 51 25.02 -12.27 41.45
CA PRO A 51 26.18 -11.42 41.66
C PRO A 51 27.42 -12.02 41.02
N VAL A 52 28.13 -11.19 40.26
CA VAL A 52 29.47 -11.46 39.73
C VAL A 52 30.44 -11.64 40.90
N VAL A 53 31.05 -12.83 40.97
CA VAL A 53 32.17 -13.11 41.86
C VAL A 53 33.41 -12.50 41.21
N GLU A 54 33.88 -11.37 41.75
CA GLU A 54 35.13 -10.72 41.36
C GLU A 54 36.30 -11.41 42.08
N GLU A 55 37.09 -12.17 41.33
CA GLU A 55 38.32 -12.79 41.82
C GLU A 55 39.44 -11.74 41.81
N ALA A 56 39.85 -11.35 43.02
CA ALA A 56 40.91 -10.38 43.26
C ALA A 56 42.30 -10.96 42.91
N GLU A 57 43.06 -10.26 42.07
CA GLU A 57 44.51 -10.39 42.00
C GLU A 57 45.19 -9.27 42.80
N THR A 58 46.17 -9.68 43.60
CA THR A 58 46.87 -8.95 44.65
C THR A 58 47.78 -7.82 44.17
N ALA A 59 47.78 -6.69 44.89
CA ALA A 59 48.98 -5.88 45.11
C ALA A 59 48.97 -5.21 46.49
N VAL A 60 50.16 -5.07 47.05
CA VAL A 60 50.52 -4.93 48.46
C VAL A 60 50.80 -3.46 48.86
N SER A 61 50.59 -3.16 50.15
CA SER A 61 51.31 -2.17 51.00
C SER A 61 50.90 -0.69 50.95
N ALA A 62 50.20 -0.21 52.00
CA ALA A 62 50.82 0.44 53.18
C ALA A 62 49.74 1.07 54.11
N GLU A 63 49.84 0.77 55.40
CA GLU A 63 49.19 1.42 56.57
C GLU A 63 49.84 2.79 56.90
N PRO A 64 49.39 3.59 57.91
CA PRO A 64 48.14 3.56 58.72
C PRO A 64 47.49 4.95 59.01
N THR A 65 46.42 4.94 59.82
CA THR A 65 45.86 6.04 60.68
C THR A 65 44.97 7.06 59.93
N ALA A 66 43.78 7.49 60.38
CA ALA A 66 43.22 7.56 61.73
C ALA A 66 41.70 7.95 61.70
N VAL A 67 40.93 7.38 62.64
CA VAL A 67 39.77 7.90 63.43
C VAL A 67 38.48 8.47 62.81
N VAL A 68 37.37 7.92 63.35
CA VAL A 68 36.00 8.46 63.65
C VAL A 68 35.21 9.13 62.51
N GLU A 69 33.89 8.98 62.36
CA GLU A 69 32.88 9.21 63.38
C GLU A 69 31.51 8.69 62.90
N GLU A 70 30.77 8.11 63.84
CA GLU A 70 29.36 7.77 63.78
C GLU A 70 28.54 9.05 63.85
N VAL A 71 27.71 9.34 62.84
CA VAL A 71 26.62 10.31 62.96
C VAL A 71 25.35 9.69 62.38
N VAL A 72 24.56 9.17 63.30
CA VAL A 72 23.12 9.02 63.16
C VAL A 72 22.49 10.40 62.97
N VAL A 73 21.79 10.61 61.85
CA VAL A 73 20.77 11.66 61.78
C VAL A 73 19.49 11.01 61.31
N ALA A 74 18.53 10.98 62.23
CA ALA A 74 17.13 10.69 61.96
C ALA A 74 16.63 11.63 60.86
N ALA A 75 16.26 11.06 59.72
CA ALA A 75 15.44 11.74 58.73
C ALA A 75 13.97 11.44 59.07
N GLU A 76 13.32 12.51 59.49
CA GLU A 76 11.90 12.66 59.76
C GLU A 76 11.06 12.18 58.58
N ALA A 77 9.99 11.47 58.91
CA ALA A 77 9.01 10.94 57.98
C ALA A 77 8.35 12.05 57.15
N VAL A 78 8.48 11.96 55.83
CA VAL A 78 7.47 12.46 54.91
C VAL A 78 6.73 11.22 54.44
N GLU A 79 5.51 11.05 54.95
CA GLU A 79 4.52 10.14 54.37
C GLU A 79 4.17 10.69 52.99
N GLU A 80 4.91 10.26 51.97
CA GLU A 80 4.45 10.33 50.60
C GLU A 80 3.64 9.06 50.37
N GLU A 81 2.32 9.23 50.38
CA GLU A 81 1.34 8.23 50.00
C GLU A 81 1.61 7.84 48.54
N THR A 82 2.47 6.84 48.38
CA THR A 82 2.66 6.10 47.14
C THR A 82 1.33 5.43 46.80
N ALA A 83 0.49 6.13 46.04
CA ALA A 83 -0.50 5.49 45.20
C ALA A 83 0.28 4.64 44.20
N VAL A 84 0.41 3.36 44.54
CA VAL A 84 0.82 2.30 43.64
C VAL A 84 -0.25 2.24 42.55
N SER A 85 -0.08 3.03 41.50
CA SER A 85 -0.77 2.80 40.23
C SER A 85 -0.19 1.50 39.68
N ALA A 86 -0.95 0.42 39.83
CA ALA A 86 -0.73 -0.80 39.09
C ALA A 86 -0.55 -0.45 37.59
N PRO A 87 0.38 -1.09 36.87
CA PRO A 87 0.49 -0.88 35.43
C PRO A 87 -0.85 -1.25 34.80
N GLN A 88 -1.50 -0.23 34.24
CA GLN A 88 -2.74 -0.37 33.52
C GLN A 88 -2.41 -1.14 32.23
N GLN A 89 -2.85 -2.40 32.21
CA GLN A 89 -2.88 -3.29 31.07
C GLN A 89 -3.15 -2.51 29.77
N SER A 90 -2.22 -2.59 28.81
CA SER A 90 -2.29 -1.93 27.51
C SER A 90 -3.64 -2.21 26.86
N ALA A 91 -4.40 -1.14 26.60
CA ALA A 91 -5.65 -1.21 25.87
C ALA A 91 -5.39 -1.80 24.47
N ASP A 92 -6.31 -2.66 24.01
CA ASP A 92 -6.32 -3.33 22.70
C ASP A 92 -5.91 -2.37 21.57
N THR A 93 -4.67 -2.45 21.09
CA THR A 93 -4.29 -1.82 19.82
C THR A 93 -4.97 -2.62 18.71
N PRO A 94 -5.83 -2.01 17.87
CA PRO A 94 -6.47 -2.72 16.77
C PRO A 94 -5.43 -3.41 15.88
N ILE A 95 -5.66 -4.69 15.61
CA ILE A 95 -4.87 -5.48 14.66
C ILE A 95 -5.60 -5.44 13.32
N TYR A 96 -4.86 -5.18 12.26
CA TYR A 96 -5.31 -5.25 10.88
C TYR A 96 -4.54 -6.38 10.19
N GLU A 97 -5.23 -7.24 9.46
CA GLU A 97 -4.63 -8.37 8.75
C GLU A 97 -4.73 -8.11 7.25
N LEU A 98 -3.63 -8.32 6.52
CA LEU A 98 -3.62 -8.13 5.06
C LEU A 98 -4.61 -9.11 4.41
N ASP A 99 -5.53 -8.58 3.60
CA ASP A 99 -6.46 -9.39 2.81
C ASP A 99 -5.78 -9.82 1.50
N PRO A 100 -5.49 -11.12 1.29
CA PRO A 100 -4.87 -11.61 0.06
C PRO A 100 -5.77 -11.47 -1.17
N ALA A 101 -7.08 -11.24 -1.01
CA ALA A 101 -7.99 -10.99 -2.13
C ALA A 101 -7.88 -9.55 -2.66
N GLN A 102 -7.37 -8.63 -1.83
CA GLN A 102 -7.29 -7.19 -2.14
C GLN A 102 -5.86 -6.64 -2.07
N SER A 103 -4.88 -7.48 -1.76
CA SER A 103 -3.45 -7.14 -1.70
C SER A 103 -2.68 -7.79 -2.84
N GLU A 104 -1.69 -7.10 -3.39
CA GLU A 104 -0.85 -7.60 -4.48
C GLU A 104 0.60 -7.13 -4.30
N ALA A 105 1.53 -8.08 -4.28
CA ALA A 105 2.96 -7.81 -4.34
C ALA A 105 3.45 -7.91 -5.79
N ARG A 106 4.34 -6.99 -6.19
CA ARG A 106 4.88 -6.91 -7.55
C ARG A 106 6.38 -6.72 -7.55
N PHE A 107 7.02 -7.20 -8.60
CA PHE A 107 8.34 -6.73 -9.02
C PHE A 107 8.26 -6.16 -10.43
N ILE A 108 9.01 -5.09 -10.67
CA ILE A 108 9.07 -4.39 -11.95
C ILE A 108 10.53 -4.23 -12.34
N ILE A 109 10.88 -4.69 -13.55
CA ILE A 109 12.25 -4.63 -14.06
C ILE A 109 12.22 -4.36 -15.58
N ASN A 110 13.14 -3.52 -16.06
CA ASN A 110 13.25 -3.28 -17.50
C ASN A 110 14.27 -4.23 -18.15
N GLU A 111 13.97 -4.67 -19.36
CA GLU A 111 14.83 -5.51 -20.20
C GLU A 111 14.82 -5.03 -21.65
N VAL A 112 15.81 -5.47 -22.43
CA VAL A 112 15.85 -5.29 -23.89
C VAL A 112 15.69 -6.64 -24.55
N LEU A 113 14.54 -6.86 -25.19
CA LEU A 113 14.22 -8.07 -25.93
C LEU A 113 14.50 -7.86 -27.42
N ARG A 114 15.57 -8.46 -27.95
CA ARG A 114 15.95 -8.36 -29.38
C ARG A 114 15.95 -6.91 -29.90
N GLY A 115 16.54 -6.00 -29.13
CA GLY A 115 16.63 -4.57 -29.40
C GLY A 115 15.40 -3.75 -29.00
N THR A 116 14.37 -4.37 -28.43
CA THR A 116 13.13 -3.69 -28.02
C THR A 116 13.07 -3.53 -26.50
N PRO A 117 13.05 -2.28 -25.97
CA PRO A 117 12.81 -2.05 -24.55
C PRO A 117 11.46 -2.61 -24.10
N THR A 118 11.47 -3.39 -23.02
CA THR A 118 10.29 -4.06 -22.46
C THR A 118 10.33 -3.91 -20.94
N THR A 119 9.18 -3.67 -20.32
CA THR A 119 9.04 -3.69 -18.86
C THR A 119 8.37 -4.99 -18.46
N VAL A 120 9.01 -5.74 -17.58
CA VAL A 120 8.50 -6.98 -17.01
C VAL A 120 7.88 -6.67 -15.67
N VAL A 121 6.62 -7.07 -15.50
CA VAL A 121 5.92 -7.03 -14.21
C VAL A 121 5.57 -8.45 -13.82
N GLY A 122 6.07 -8.88 -12.66
CA GLY A 122 5.61 -10.11 -12.02
C GLY A 122 4.80 -9.78 -10.78
N LYS A 123 3.74 -10.55 -10.53
CA LYS A 123 2.77 -10.26 -9.47
C LYS A 123 2.31 -11.51 -8.75
N THR A 124 1.94 -11.36 -7.48
CA THR A 124 1.31 -12.38 -6.64
C THR A 124 0.36 -11.73 -5.65
N SER A 125 -0.79 -12.34 -5.42
CA SER A 125 -1.73 -11.94 -4.37
C SER A 125 -1.57 -12.79 -3.11
N ASN A 126 -0.66 -13.77 -3.12
CA ASN A 126 -0.39 -14.61 -1.96
C ASN A 126 0.53 -13.86 -0.99
N VAL A 127 -0.09 -12.96 -0.21
CA VAL A 127 0.57 -12.09 0.77
C VAL A 127 -0.13 -12.23 2.11
N ALA A 128 0.65 -12.30 3.19
CA ALA A 128 0.13 -12.30 4.55
C ALA A 128 0.97 -11.38 5.44
N GLY A 129 0.33 -10.79 6.43
CA GLY A 129 0.95 -9.88 7.38
C GLY A 129 -0.07 -9.30 8.34
N GLN A 130 0.41 -8.76 9.46
CA GLN A 130 -0.42 -8.11 10.46
C GLN A 130 0.15 -6.74 10.83
N ILE A 131 -0.73 -5.79 11.12
CA ILE A 131 -0.39 -4.42 11.50
C ILE A 131 -1.17 -4.10 12.78
N ALA A 132 -0.48 -3.81 13.88
CA ALA A 132 -1.11 -3.17 15.02
C ALA A 132 -0.98 -1.65 14.85
N PHE A 133 -2.12 -0.97 14.80
CA PHE A 133 -2.17 0.46 14.55
C PHE A 133 -3.24 1.11 15.41
N ALA A 134 -2.90 2.23 16.05
CA ALA A 134 -3.82 3.07 16.79
C ALA A 134 -3.84 4.48 16.17
N ALA A 135 -5.00 4.92 15.67
CA ALA A 135 -5.13 6.24 15.05
C ALA A 135 -4.78 7.43 15.97
N ASN A 136 -4.99 7.24 17.28
CA ASN A 136 -4.69 8.23 18.32
C ASN A 136 -3.24 8.18 18.82
N ASP A 137 -2.48 7.15 18.46
CA ASP A 137 -1.06 7.01 18.78
C ASP A 137 -0.33 6.28 17.64
N PRO A 138 -0.16 6.95 16.47
CA PRO A 138 0.52 6.34 15.33
C PRO A 138 1.97 5.96 15.66
N ALA A 139 2.62 6.63 16.61
CA ALA A 139 3.99 6.31 17.03
C ALA A 139 4.11 4.90 17.64
N SER A 140 3.01 4.35 18.17
CA SER A 140 2.95 2.97 18.70
C SER A 140 2.78 1.88 17.64
N THR A 141 2.69 2.25 16.36
CA THR A 141 2.45 1.31 15.25
C THR A 141 3.48 0.19 15.23
N ARG A 142 3.02 -1.05 15.14
CA ARG A 142 3.86 -2.22 14.93
C ARG A 142 3.39 -2.98 13.70
N VAL A 143 4.33 -3.26 12.81
CA VAL A 143 4.07 -4.10 11.63
C VAL A 143 4.76 -5.43 11.87
N GLY A 144 4.00 -6.52 11.75
CA GLY A 144 4.51 -7.88 11.85
C GLY A 144 5.30 -8.27 10.61
N GLN A 145 5.86 -9.48 10.62
CA GLN A 145 6.52 -10.01 9.43
C GLN A 145 5.52 -10.12 8.28
N ILE A 146 5.91 -9.61 7.11
CA ILE A 146 5.19 -9.78 5.85
C ILE A 146 5.77 -11.00 5.14
N VAL A 147 4.90 -11.92 4.72
CA VAL A 147 5.26 -13.14 4.02
C VAL A 147 4.61 -13.13 2.65
N ILE A 148 5.38 -13.38 1.60
CA ILE A 148 4.92 -13.42 0.21
C ILE A 148 5.23 -14.78 -0.39
N GLY A 149 4.24 -15.42 -1.01
CA GLY A 149 4.40 -16.68 -1.73
C GLY A 149 5.12 -16.47 -3.06
N ALA A 150 6.38 -16.89 -3.15
CA ALA A 150 7.20 -16.72 -4.36
C ALA A 150 6.81 -17.67 -5.49
N ARG A 151 6.17 -18.82 -5.18
CA ARG A 151 5.71 -19.79 -6.18
C ARG A 151 4.57 -19.28 -7.06
N ASP A 152 3.79 -18.33 -6.54
CA ASP A 152 2.63 -17.75 -7.24
C ASP A 152 3.01 -16.54 -8.09
N LEU A 153 4.29 -16.13 -8.10
CA LEU A 153 4.77 -15.02 -8.92
C LEU A 153 4.61 -15.34 -10.41
N ALA A 154 3.79 -14.53 -11.07
CA ALA A 154 3.48 -14.68 -12.48
C ALA A 154 3.70 -13.38 -13.25
N THR A 155 4.33 -13.49 -14.42
CA THR A 155 4.35 -12.49 -15.48
C THR A 155 3.47 -12.95 -16.66
N ASP A 156 3.39 -12.12 -17.70
CA ASP A 156 2.73 -12.41 -18.99
C ASP A 156 3.33 -13.58 -19.81
N ASN A 157 4.40 -14.22 -19.34
CA ASN A 157 5.14 -15.23 -20.11
C ASN A 157 5.44 -16.49 -19.27
N ASN A 158 4.81 -17.61 -19.62
CA ASN A 158 4.97 -18.88 -18.90
C ASN A 158 6.39 -19.46 -18.94
N PHE A 159 7.23 -19.13 -19.92
CA PHE A 159 8.64 -19.53 -19.90
C PHE A 159 9.41 -18.69 -18.87
N ARG A 160 9.12 -17.39 -18.78
CA ARG A 160 9.70 -16.51 -17.77
C ARG A 160 9.28 -16.94 -16.37
N ASN A 161 8.00 -17.25 -16.16
CA ASN A 161 7.49 -17.72 -14.86
C ASN A 161 8.24 -18.98 -14.38
N ARG A 162 8.51 -19.92 -15.30
CA ARG A 162 9.31 -21.12 -15.00
C ARG A 162 10.77 -20.80 -14.70
N ALA A 163 11.39 -19.89 -15.45
CA ALA A 163 12.76 -19.45 -15.18
C ALA A 163 12.88 -18.75 -13.81
N ILE A 164 11.92 -17.86 -13.50
CA ILE A 164 11.83 -17.17 -12.21
C ILE A 164 11.76 -18.20 -11.08
N ALA A 165 10.83 -19.15 -11.17
CA ALA A 165 10.65 -20.16 -10.14
C ALA A 165 11.86 -21.10 -9.99
N ASN A 166 12.37 -21.66 -11.08
CA ASN A 166 13.32 -22.77 -11.02
C ASN A 166 14.80 -22.33 -10.99
N GLU A 167 15.15 -21.25 -11.69
CA GLU A 167 16.55 -20.87 -11.97
C GLU A 167 16.95 -19.55 -11.29
N ILE A 168 16.01 -18.65 -11.03
CA ILE A 168 16.30 -17.32 -10.46
C ILE A 168 16.04 -17.30 -8.95
N LEU A 169 14.85 -17.73 -8.52
CA LEU A 169 14.44 -17.69 -7.10
C LEU A 169 14.51 -19.05 -6.41
N HIS A 170 14.68 -20.14 -7.17
CA HIS A 170 14.72 -21.52 -6.65
C HIS A 170 13.58 -21.82 -5.67
N THR A 171 12.33 -21.55 -6.06
CA THR A 171 11.14 -21.54 -5.18
C THR A 171 10.75 -22.91 -4.62
N ASN A 172 11.33 -24.00 -5.15
CA ASN A 172 11.23 -25.32 -4.54
C ASN A 172 12.01 -25.40 -3.21
N GLN A 173 13.09 -24.63 -3.07
CA GLN A 173 13.89 -24.50 -1.85
C GLN A 173 13.48 -23.28 -1.02
N PHE A 174 13.20 -22.16 -1.69
CA PHE A 174 12.86 -20.88 -1.07
C PHE A 174 11.44 -20.46 -1.47
N GLU A 175 10.44 -21.08 -0.84
CA GLU A 175 9.04 -20.84 -1.20
C GLU A 175 8.56 -19.42 -0.86
N PHE A 176 9.13 -18.79 0.16
CA PHE A 176 8.67 -17.52 0.69
C PHE A 176 9.72 -16.41 0.55
N ILE A 177 9.24 -15.21 0.25
CA ILE A 177 9.97 -13.96 0.45
C ILE A 177 9.43 -13.36 1.75
N THR A 178 10.30 -12.89 2.63
CA THR A 178 9.88 -12.34 3.93
C THR A 178 10.46 -10.96 4.15
N PHE A 179 9.67 -10.08 4.75
CA PHE A 179 10.12 -8.77 5.20
C PHE A 179 9.78 -8.61 6.68
N THR A 180 10.78 -8.30 7.50
CA THR A 180 10.62 -8.08 8.94
C THR A 180 10.91 -6.62 9.26
N PRO A 181 9.89 -5.78 9.47
CA PRO A 181 10.07 -4.37 9.82
C PRO A 181 10.86 -4.22 11.13
N THR A 182 11.85 -3.33 11.13
CA THR A 182 12.68 -3.02 12.32
C THR A 182 12.40 -1.62 12.86
N SER A 183 12.08 -0.66 11.98
CA SER A 183 11.79 0.72 12.35
C SER A 183 10.83 1.39 11.38
N ILE A 184 10.01 2.30 11.88
CA ILE A 184 9.13 3.16 11.07
C ILE A 184 9.48 4.61 11.39
N THR A 185 9.67 5.42 10.36
CA THR A 185 10.06 6.83 10.50
C THR A 185 9.18 7.72 9.62
N GLY A 186 8.88 8.93 10.08
CA GLY A 186 8.04 9.87 9.33
C GLY A 186 6.53 9.69 9.52
N LEU A 187 6.10 8.93 10.53
CA LEU A 187 4.68 8.88 10.91
C LEU A 187 4.24 10.24 11.50
N PRO A 188 3.00 10.68 11.23
CA PRO A 188 2.44 11.90 11.84
C PRO A 188 2.08 11.67 13.32
N ASP A 189 1.91 12.75 14.07
CA ASP A 189 1.48 12.71 15.48
C ASP A 189 0.04 12.19 15.65
N SER A 190 -0.79 12.32 14.61
CA SER A 190 -2.18 11.84 14.57
C SER A 190 -2.57 11.47 13.16
N VAL A 191 -3.41 10.43 13.01
CA VAL A 191 -3.94 9.98 11.71
C VAL A 191 -5.45 10.24 11.66
N ALA A 192 -5.89 10.98 10.64
CA ALA A 192 -7.30 11.18 10.32
C ALA A 192 -7.79 10.14 9.32
N VAL A 193 -9.05 9.75 9.45
CA VAL A 193 -9.72 8.86 8.49
C VAL A 193 -9.84 9.57 7.15
N GLY A 194 -9.48 8.87 6.07
CA GLY A 194 -9.52 9.35 4.69
C GLY A 194 -8.28 10.13 4.25
N GLU A 195 -7.35 10.45 5.15
CA GLU A 195 -6.10 11.13 4.80
C GLU A 195 -4.98 10.13 4.49
N SER A 196 -4.18 10.45 3.46
CA SER A 196 -3.01 9.68 3.07
C SER A 196 -1.75 10.22 3.74
N TYR A 197 -0.96 9.33 4.32
CA TYR A 197 0.29 9.66 4.99
C TYR A 197 1.46 8.88 4.39
N SER A 198 2.54 9.59 4.09
CA SER A 198 3.78 8.98 3.58
C SER A 198 4.81 8.88 4.70
N PHE A 199 5.42 7.71 4.82
CA PHE A 199 6.43 7.39 5.82
C PHE A 199 7.41 6.34 5.27
N GLN A 200 8.55 6.18 5.94
CA GLN A 200 9.56 5.19 5.58
C GLN A 200 9.52 4.01 6.55
N MET A 201 9.50 2.80 5.99
CA MET A 201 9.59 1.55 6.73
C MET A 201 10.95 0.90 6.47
N VAL A 202 11.75 0.77 7.50
CA VAL A 202 13.06 0.09 7.46
C VAL A 202 12.87 -1.33 7.99
N GLY A 203 13.47 -2.32 7.33
CA GLY A 203 13.41 -3.69 7.79
C GLY A 203 14.28 -4.65 7.01
N ASP A 204 14.33 -5.88 7.50
CA ASP A 204 15.11 -6.97 6.93
C ASP A 204 14.28 -7.68 5.85
N LEU A 205 14.66 -7.50 4.59
CA LEU A 205 14.10 -8.23 3.45
C LEU A 205 14.93 -9.47 3.20
N THR A 206 14.28 -10.64 3.12
CA THR A 206 14.92 -11.91 2.76
C THR A 206 14.37 -12.41 1.43
N ILE A 207 15.25 -12.55 0.45
CA ILE A 207 14.97 -13.13 -0.87
C ILE A 207 15.94 -14.30 -1.04
N THR A 208 15.42 -15.50 -1.31
CA THR A 208 16.20 -16.76 -1.28
C THR A 208 16.82 -17.03 0.10
N ASP A 209 18.14 -17.13 0.20
CA ASP A 209 18.89 -17.31 1.46
C ASP A 209 19.63 -16.05 1.92
N GLN A 210 19.46 -14.92 1.21
CA GLN A 210 20.11 -13.66 1.54
C GLN A 210 19.12 -12.68 2.18
N THR A 211 19.59 -12.02 3.23
CA THR A 211 18.85 -11.00 3.96
C THR A 211 19.59 -9.67 3.88
N GLN A 212 18.89 -8.59 3.54
CA GLN A 212 19.42 -7.24 3.51
C GLN A 212 18.46 -6.26 4.19
N GLU A 213 19.01 -5.26 4.86
CA GLU A 213 18.24 -4.13 5.36
C GLU A 213 17.84 -3.23 4.18
N VAL A 214 16.55 -2.96 4.04
CA VAL A 214 16.00 -2.12 2.98
C VAL A 214 15.03 -1.08 3.54
N VAL A 215 14.84 -0.01 2.77
CA VAL A 215 13.88 1.05 3.09
C VAL A 215 12.75 1.03 2.07
N PHE A 216 11.52 0.88 2.55
CA PHE A 216 10.30 1.03 1.76
C PHE A 216 9.70 2.41 1.99
N GLU A 217 9.51 3.15 0.91
CA GLU A 217 8.67 4.34 0.89
C GLU A 217 7.21 3.89 0.89
N THR A 218 6.48 4.19 1.95
CA THR A 218 5.11 3.71 2.16
C THR A 218 4.16 4.88 2.22
N THR A 219 3.06 4.79 1.48
CA THR A 219 1.90 5.68 1.65
C THR A 219 0.73 4.85 2.14
N ALA A 220 0.13 5.24 3.26
CA ALA A 220 -1.02 4.55 3.82
C ALA A 220 -2.15 5.52 4.19
N THR A 221 -3.37 5.02 4.09
CA THR A 221 -4.62 5.73 4.34
C THR A 221 -5.48 4.85 5.24
N LEU A 222 -5.97 5.43 6.34
CA LEU A 222 -7.02 4.82 7.13
C LEU A 222 -8.36 5.17 6.46
N VAL A 223 -8.88 4.27 5.61
CA VAL A 223 -10.07 4.53 4.78
C VAL A 223 -11.32 4.73 5.65
N ASP A 224 -11.44 3.88 6.66
CA ASP A 224 -12.44 3.97 7.74
C ASP A 224 -11.81 3.42 9.04
N ALA A 225 -12.55 3.43 10.14
CA ALA A 225 -12.03 2.96 11.43
C ALA A 225 -11.58 1.47 11.42
N ALA A 226 -12.01 0.69 10.43
CA ALA A 226 -11.77 -0.74 10.33
C ALA A 226 -10.89 -1.13 9.14
N THR A 227 -10.48 -0.22 8.26
CA THR A 227 -9.78 -0.58 7.02
C THR A 227 -8.56 0.32 6.79
N LEU A 228 -7.38 -0.30 6.81
CA LEU A 228 -6.13 0.32 6.35
C LEU A 228 -5.86 -0.06 4.90
N GLN A 229 -5.45 0.91 4.10
CA GLN A 229 -4.98 0.69 2.73
C GLN A 229 -3.65 1.40 2.52
N GLY A 230 -2.79 0.86 1.68
CA GLY A 230 -1.59 1.57 1.29
C GLY A 230 -0.81 0.94 0.16
N GLU A 231 0.31 1.57 -0.13
CA GLU A 231 1.30 1.14 -1.11
C GLU A 231 2.69 1.34 -0.53
N ALA A 232 3.53 0.32 -0.61
CA ALA A 232 4.94 0.38 -0.24
C ALA A 232 5.80 0.10 -1.47
N SER A 233 6.83 0.90 -1.70
CA SER A 233 7.73 0.76 -2.85
C SER A 233 9.20 0.89 -2.43
N THR A 234 10.07 0.12 -3.08
CA THR A 234 11.52 0.27 -2.95
C THR A 234 12.22 -0.12 -4.25
N MET A 235 13.45 0.37 -4.44
CA MET A 235 14.29 0.02 -5.58
C MET A 235 15.62 -0.53 -5.07
N LEU A 236 15.96 -1.75 -5.48
CA LEU A 236 17.16 -2.44 -5.01
C LEU A 236 17.87 -3.18 -6.14
N ALA A 237 19.15 -3.53 -5.95
CA ALA A 237 19.88 -4.40 -6.86
C ALA A 237 19.64 -5.86 -6.47
N TYR A 238 19.13 -6.68 -7.39
CA TYR A 238 18.84 -8.09 -7.07
C TYR A 238 20.12 -8.91 -6.81
N ALA A 239 21.26 -8.45 -7.33
CA ALA A 239 22.56 -9.09 -7.08
C ALA A 239 22.96 -9.07 -5.60
N ASP A 240 22.49 -8.08 -4.82
CA ASP A 240 22.75 -7.99 -3.37
C ASP A 240 22.04 -9.11 -2.60
N PHE A 241 21.05 -9.75 -3.20
CA PHE A 241 20.31 -10.90 -2.66
C PHE A 241 20.79 -12.23 -3.23
N GLY A 242 21.95 -12.26 -3.89
CA GLY A 242 22.49 -13.47 -4.53
C GLY A 242 21.69 -13.93 -5.75
N VAL A 243 20.70 -13.15 -6.18
CA VAL A 243 19.89 -13.46 -7.36
C VAL A 243 20.70 -13.16 -8.61
N THR A 244 20.72 -14.11 -9.54
CA THR A 244 21.38 -13.95 -10.84
C THR A 244 20.36 -14.21 -11.95
N VAL A 245 20.27 -13.29 -12.90
CA VAL A 245 19.44 -13.49 -14.09
C VAL A 245 20.27 -14.23 -15.15
N PRO A 246 19.91 -15.48 -15.52
CA PRO A 246 20.66 -16.26 -16.50
C PRO A 246 20.55 -15.66 -17.89
N PHE A 247 21.59 -15.88 -18.71
CA PHE A 247 21.56 -15.44 -20.11
C PHE A 247 20.47 -16.18 -20.89
N ALA A 248 19.57 -15.42 -21.52
CA ALA A 248 18.58 -15.94 -22.46
C ALA A 248 18.86 -15.40 -23.86
N GLN A 249 18.80 -16.27 -24.89
CA GLN A 249 19.10 -15.87 -26.28
C GLN A 249 18.17 -14.78 -26.85
N SER A 250 17.02 -14.55 -26.23
CA SER A 250 16.06 -13.51 -26.62
C SER A 250 16.24 -12.19 -25.84
N VAL A 251 17.08 -12.17 -24.82
CA VAL A 251 17.29 -11.04 -23.91
C VAL A 251 18.69 -10.48 -24.17
N ASP A 252 18.75 -9.24 -24.65
CA ASP A 252 20.02 -8.56 -24.93
C ASP A 252 20.61 -7.89 -23.68
N ALA A 253 19.74 -7.38 -22.80
CA ALA A 253 20.10 -6.75 -21.54
C ALA A 253 18.93 -6.80 -20.55
N VAL A 254 19.26 -6.80 -19.26
CA VAL A 254 18.31 -6.64 -18.15
C VAL A 254 18.90 -5.57 -17.24
N GLU A 255 18.08 -4.69 -16.70
CA GLU A 255 18.55 -3.76 -15.66
C GLU A 255 19.09 -4.54 -14.46
N GLU A 256 19.99 -3.91 -13.68
CA GLU A 256 20.58 -4.50 -12.48
C GLU A 256 19.73 -4.22 -11.23
N THR A 257 18.81 -3.27 -11.34
CA THR A 257 17.88 -2.86 -10.30
C THR A 257 16.46 -3.34 -10.60
N VAL A 258 15.73 -3.66 -9.54
CA VAL A 258 14.31 -4.04 -9.57
C VAL A 258 13.55 -3.13 -8.62
N VAL A 259 12.36 -2.72 -9.04
CA VAL A 259 11.40 -2.04 -8.16
C VAL A 259 10.50 -3.11 -7.56
N LEU A 260 10.37 -3.11 -6.23
CA LEU A 260 9.43 -3.96 -5.51
C LEU A 260 8.29 -3.10 -5.00
N GLU A 261 7.06 -3.55 -5.20
CA GLU A 261 5.85 -2.87 -4.75
C GLU A 261 4.97 -3.82 -3.95
N LEU A 262 4.32 -3.30 -2.92
CA LEU A 262 3.24 -3.96 -2.22
C LEU A 262 2.06 -2.99 -2.13
N SER A 263 0.97 -3.30 -2.83
CA SER A 263 -0.32 -2.67 -2.59
C SER A 263 -1.10 -3.54 -1.61
N PHE A 264 -1.59 -2.97 -0.53
CA PHE A 264 -2.25 -3.73 0.53
C PHE A 264 -3.57 -3.10 0.96
N VAL A 265 -4.52 -3.98 1.32
CA VAL A 265 -5.73 -3.65 2.07
C VAL A 265 -5.76 -4.57 3.27
N ALA A 266 -5.89 -3.99 4.45
CA ALA A 266 -5.88 -4.71 5.72
C ALA A 266 -7.11 -4.32 6.55
N PRO A 267 -8.18 -5.13 6.56
CA PRO A 267 -9.29 -4.95 7.48
C PRO A 267 -8.89 -5.32 8.92
N ALA A 268 -9.55 -4.69 9.89
CA ALA A 268 -9.35 -4.94 11.32
C ALA A 268 -9.84 -6.35 11.70
N THR A 269 -9.03 -7.07 12.46
CA THR A 269 -9.34 -8.40 12.99
C THR A 269 -9.74 -8.33 14.45
N GLY A 270 -11.06 -8.23 14.69
CA GLY A 270 -11.65 -8.19 16.03
C GLY A 270 -13.04 -7.53 16.04
N PRO A 271 -13.83 -7.69 17.11
CA PRO A 271 -15.09 -6.95 17.23
C PRO A 271 -14.79 -5.46 17.37
N VAL A 272 -15.17 -4.68 16.35
CA VAL A 272 -15.23 -3.22 16.40
C VAL A 272 -16.42 -2.81 17.28
N GLU A 273 -16.34 -3.11 18.58
CA GLU A 273 -17.39 -2.79 19.54
C GLU A 273 -16.78 -2.34 20.88
N ALA A 274 -15.92 -1.32 20.84
CA ALA A 274 -15.55 -0.51 22.02
C ALA A 274 -14.82 0.79 21.62
N ALA A 275 -15.48 1.68 20.88
CA ALA A 275 -15.04 3.09 20.83
C ALA A 275 -16.18 4.10 20.61
N VAL A 276 -17.46 3.75 20.78
CA VAL A 276 -18.52 4.76 21.01
C VAL A 276 -19.66 4.10 21.79
N SER A 277 -19.73 4.32 23.11
CA SER A 277 -21.01 4.42 23.85
C SER A 277 -20.75 4.57 25.35
N GLU A 278 -20.98 5.77 25.90
CA GLU A 278 -22.02 5.94 26.93
C GLU A 278 -22.22 7.42 27.27
N ALA A 279 -23.40 7.94 26.89
CA ALA A 279 -24.13 8.93 27.68
C ALA A 279 -25.57 9.00 27.17
N VAL A 280 -26.40 8.03 27.56
CA VAL A 280 -27.85 8.23 27.67
C VAL A 280 -28.23 7.90 29.10
N ALA A 281 -28.59 8.92 29.87
CA ALA A 281 -29.42 8.79 31.06
C ALA A 281 -30.53 9.84 31.00
N GLU A 282 -31.74 9.36 31.28
CA GLU A 282 -33.04 9.96 31.04
C GLU A 282 -33.31 11.31 31.73
N GLY A 283 -34.25 12.05 31.15
CA GLY A 283 -35.05 13.06 31.83
C GLY A 283 -35.97 13.77 30.85
N GLY A 284 -37.20 13.27 30.68
CA GLY A 284 -38.23 13.96 29.90
C GLY A 284 -38.87 15.11 30.68
N GLU A 285 -39.18 16.21 29.98
CA GLU A 285 -40.51 16.86 29.90
C GLU A 285 -40.44 18.15 29.03
N ASP A 286 -41.49 18.37 28.24
CA ASP A 286 -41.75 19.45 27.27
C ASP A 286 -41.42 20.88 27.74
N VAL A 287 -40.83 21.73 26.87
CA VAL A 287 -41.33 23.10 26.52
C VAL A 287 -40.71 23.62 25.20
N ALA A 288 -41.59 23.89 24.23
CA ALA A 288 -41.60 24.90 23.13
C ALA A 288 -40.30 25.57 22.57
N VAL A 289 -40.17 25.43 21.24
CA VAL A 289 -39.89 26.44 20.18
C VAL A 289 -38.97 27.63 20.52
N ALA A 290 -37.73 27.58 20.01
CA ALA A 290 -37.05 28.74 19.42
C ALA A 290 -35.93 28.28 18.48
N ALA A 291 -36.06 28.59 17.21
CA ALA A 291 -35.01 28.41 16.21
C ALA A 291 -33.78 29.27 16.58
N LYS A 292 -32.62 28.61 16.67
CA LYS A 292 -31.32 29.27 16.51
C LYS A 292 -30.35 28.29 15.85
N GLU A 293 -30.29 28.45 14.53
CA GLU A 293 -29.16 28.22 13.64
C GLU A 293 -27.85 27.86 14.38
N THR A 294 -27.45 26.59 14.30
CA THR A 294 -26.11 26.15 14.67
C THR A 294 -25.60 25.31 13.51
N ALA A 295 -24.63 25.89 12.81
CA ALA A 295 -24.03 25.37 11.60
C ALA A 295 -23.44 23.97 11.85
N VAL A 296 -24.00 22.99 11.13
CA VAL A 296 -23.35 21.72 10.88
C VAL A 296 -22.15 22.04 9.98
N SER A 297 -20.94 21.91 10.51
CA SER A 297 -19.72 21.95 9.71
C SER A 297 -19.66 20.65 8.90
N VAL A 298 -20.30 20.65 7.74
CA VAL A 298 -20.09 19.63 6.71
C VAL A 298 -18.69 19.87 6.17
N VAL A 299 -17.76 18.98 6.49
CA VAL A 299 -16.42 18.99 5.89
C VAL A 299 -16.59 18.48 4.45
N PRO A 300 -16.15 19.24 3.43
CA PRO A 300 -16.31 18.83 2.04
C PRO A 300 -15.41 17.63 1.74
N ILE A 301 -15.96 16.54 1.18
CA ILE A 301 -15.20 15.37 0.72
C ILE A 301 -14.38 15.80 -0.50
N ALA A 302 -13.10 16.12 -0.29
CA ALA A 302 -12.20 16.54 -1.35
C ALA A 302 -12.23 15.54 -2.53
N ASN A 303 -12.30 16.07 -3.74
CA ASN A 303 -12.52 15.29 -4.95
C ASN A 303 -11.19 14.69 -5.42
N ASP A 304 -10.96 13.40 -5.17
CA ASP A 304 -9.72 12.69 -5.54
C ASP A 304 -9.60 12.38 -7.05
N LYS A 305 -10.67 12.60 -7.84
CA LYS A 305 -10.66 12.35 -9.28
C LYS A 305 -10.06 13.53 -10.05
N ILE A 306 -9.25 13.24 -11.06
CA ILE A 306 -8.58 14.24 -11.89
C ILE A 306 -9.38 14.53 -13.16
N ASN A 307 -9.45 15.81 -13.53
CA ASN A 307 -10.07 16.26 -14.76
C ASN A 307 -9.31 15.72 -15.99
N LEU A 308 -9.96 14.87 -16.79
CA LEU A 308 -9.39 14.26 -17.99
C LEU A 308 -8.84 15.27 -19.00
N ASN A 309 -9.44 16.45 -19.10
CA ASN A 309 -9.04 17.49 -20.05
C ASN A 309 -7.88 18.36 -19.55
N GLN A 310 -7.39 18.13 -18.33
CA GLN A 310 -6.29 18.87 -17.71
C GLN A 310 -5.07 17.99 -17.42
N MET A 311 -5.15 16.68 -17.66
CA MET A 311 -4.04 15.77 -17.44
C MET A 311 -2.89 16.00 -18.41
N THR A 312 -1.65 15.91 -17.94
CA THR A 312 -0.45 15.80 -18.79
C THR A 312 -0.09 14.34 -19.05
N SER A 313 0.73 14.07 -20.06
CA SER A 313 1.21 12.71 -20.34
C SER A 313 1.88 12.05 -19.15
N GLU A 314 2.66 12.82 -18.40
CA GLU A 314 3.37 12.35 -17.21
C GLU A 314 2.41 12.04 -16.06
N GLN A 315 1.44 12.93 -15.81
CA GLN A 315 0.39 12.69 -14.81
C GLN A 315 -0.46 11.48 -15.18
N LEU A 316 -0.75 11.29 -16.46
CA LEU A 316 -1.57 10.18 -16.89
C LEU A 316 -0.85 8.84 -16.70
N LEU A 317 0.45 8.80 -17.01
CA LEU A 317 1.33 7.66 -16.72
C LEU A 317 1.50 7.40 -15.22
N ALA A 318 1.49 8.44 -14.39
CA ALA A 318 1.69 8.33 -12.95
C ALA A 318 0.40 8.04 -12.16
N THR A 319 -0.75 8.49 -12.65
CA THR A 319 -2.05 8.40 -11.95
C THR A 319 -2.85 7.17 -12.38
N ILE A 320 -2.76 6.76 -13.65
CA ILE A 320 -3.59 5.67 -14.17
C ILE A 320 -2.73 4.39 -14.33
N PRO A 321 -2.97 3.35 -13.52
CA PRO A 321 -2.21 2.09 -13.61
C PRO A 321 -2.35 1.48 -15.00
N ASN A 322 -1.28 0.84 -15.51
CA ASN A 322 -1.28 0.15 -16.82
C ASN A 322 -1.58 1.05 -18.04
N PHE A 323 -1.47 2.37 -17.92
CA PHE A 323 -1.68 3.27 -19.04
C PHE A 323 -0.43 3.33 -19.95
N GLY A 324 -0.40 2.49 -20.98
CA GLY A 324 0.79 2.36 -21.85
C GLY A 324 1.08 3.62 -22.71
N SER A 325 2.34 3.87 -23.05
CA SER A 325 2.76 5.06 -23.84
C SER A 325 2.11 5.17 -25.23
N ARG A 326 1.64 4.05 -25.79
CA ARG A 326 0.83 4.05 -27.02
C ARG A 326 -0.55 4.63 -26.78
N MET A 327 -1.18 4.29 -25.66
CA MET A 327 -2.50 4.80 -25.26
C MET A 327 -2.43 6.28 -24.90
N VAL A 328 -1.31 6.74 -24.32
CA VAL A 328 -1.07 8.16 -24.04
C VAL A 328 -1.22 9.01 -25.31
N ARG A 329 -0.59 8.61 -26.42
CA ARG A 329 -0.69 9.36 -27.67
C ARG A 329 -2.13 9.45 -28.18
N GLU A 330 -2.85 8.33 -28.18
CA GLU A 330 -4.24 8.24 -28.67
C GLU A 330 -5.19 8.99 -27.72
N PHE A 331 -4.95 8.95 -26.41
CA PHE A 331 -5.71 9.67 -25.40
C PHE A 331 -5.71 11.19 -25.66
N PHE A 332 -4.53 11.76 -25.89
CA PHE A 332 -4.42 13.20 -26.19
C PHE A 332 -5.00 13.58 -27.55
N GLU A 333 -5.13 12.65 -28.50
CA GLU A 333 -5.73 12.91 -29.81
C GLU A 333 -7.26 13.12 -29.72
N TYR A 334 -7.92 12.55 -28.71
CA TYR A 334 -9.37 12.65 -28.53
C TYR A 334 -9.81 13.77 -27.56
N GLN A 335 -8.86 14.50 -26.96
CA GLN A 335 -9.18 15.67 -26.15
C GLN A 335 -9.71 16.84 -27.02
N PRO A 336 -10.63 17.68 -26.47
CA PRO A 336 -11.26 17.52 -25.16
C PRO A 336 -12.35 16.44 -25.18
N TYR A 337 -12.38 15.63 -24.13
CA TYR A 337 -13.50 14.74 -23.84
C TYR A 337 -14.68 15.58 -23.35
N VAL A 338 -15.84 15.41 -23.98
CA VAL A 338 -17.10 16.10 -23.59
C VAL A 338 -18.10 15.17 -22.93
N SER A 339 -17.83 13.85 -22.98
CA SER A 339 -18.67 12.81 -22.41
C SER A 339 -17.84 11.67 -21.83
N ILE A 340 -18.21 11.16 -20.65
CA ILE A 340 -17.59 9.95 -20.10
C ILE A 340 -17.85 8.72 -21.00
N GLN A 341 -18.95 8.71 -21.76
CA GLN A 341 -19.22 7.66 -22.74
C GLN A 341 -18.27 7.71 -23.93
N GLN A 342 -17.80 8.92 -24.31
CA GLN A 342 -16.74 9.06 -25.30
C GLN A 342 -15.46 8.42 -24.77
N PHE A 343 -15.06 8.74 -23.54
CA PHE A 343 -13.89 8.14 -22.90
C PHE A 343 -13.99 6.60 -22.87
N ARG A 344 -15.10 6.04 -22.36
CA ARG A 344 -15.36 4.58 -22.34
C ARG A 344 -15.16 3.92 -23.70
N ARG A 345 -15.74 4.51 -24.74
CA ARG A 345 -15.68 3.97 -26.10
C ARG A 345 -14.28 4.05 -26.71
N GLU A 346 -13.58 5.15 -26.53
CA GLU A 346 -12.24 5.31 -27.11
C GLU A 346 -11.21 4.44 -26.38
N ILE A 347 -11.26 4.38 -25.04
CA ILE A 347 -10.33 3.59 -24.24
C ILE A 347 -10.65 2.09 -24.27
N GLY A 348 -11.93 1.71 -24.32
CA GLY A 348 -12.37 0.32 -24.47
C GLY A 348 -11.93 -0.37 -25.78
N LYS A 349 -11.31 0.36 -26.72
CA LYS A 349 -10.63 -0.25 -27.87
C LYS A 349 -9.29 -0.91 -27.50
N TYR A 350 -8.73 -0.53 -26.36
CA TYR A 350 -7.36 -0.91 -25.95
C TYR A 350 -7.33 -1.71 -24.64
N VAL A 351 -8.37 -1.59 -23.81
CA VAL A 351 -8.52 -2.32 -22.55
C VAL A 351 -9.92 -2.91 -22.43
N ASP A 352 -10.12 -3.86 -21.52
CA ASP A 352 -11.43 -4.43 -21.24
C ASP A 352 -12.31 -3.53 -20.37
N ASP A 353 -13.60 -3.85 -20.28
CA ASP A 353 -14.59 -3.06 -19.54
C ASP A 353 -14.23 -2.93 -18.03
N ALA A 354 -13.60 -3.96 -17.44
CA ALA A 354 -13.19 -3.90 -16.03
C ALA A 354 -12.07 -2.89 -15.83
N GLN A 355 -11.11 -2.83 -16.76
CA GLN A 355 -10.05 -1.84 -16.72
C GLN A 355 -10.55 -0.41 -17.00
N VAL A 356 -11.56 -0.23 -17.86
CA VAL A 356 -12.23 1.07 -18.05
C VAL A 356 -12.87 1.54 -16.74
N VAL A 357 -13.59 0.66 -16.03
CA VAL A 357 -14.19 0.97 -14.72
C VAL A 357 -13.12 1.37 -13.70
N THR A 358 -12.00 0.64 -13.68
CA THR A 358 -10.84 1.01 -12.85
C THR A 358 -10.29 2.38 -13.22
N TYR A 359 -10.21 2.75 -14.50
CA TYR A 359 -9.71 4.08 -14.87
C TYR A 359 -10.65 5.19 -14.40
N GLU A 360 -11.96 4.98 -14.49
CA GLU A 360 -12.97 5.93 -14.03
C GLU A 360 -12.95 6.19 -12.51
N THR A 361 -12.20 5.42 -11.71
CA THR A 361 -11.99 5.76 -10.30
C THR A 361 -10.99 6.90 -10.12
N TYR A 362 -10.08 7.11 -11.07
CA TYR A 362 -9.02 8.12 -11.00
C TYR A 362 -9.35 9.42 -11.73
N VAL A 363 -10.27 9.37 -12.68
CA VAL A 363 -10.50 10.46 -13.62
C VAL A 363 -11.97 10.79 -13.82
N TYR A 364 -12.27 12.02 -14.24
CA TYR A 364 -13.60 12.43 -14.65
C TYR A 364 -13.57 13.32 -15.90
N VAL A 365 -14.65 13.29 -16.68
CA VAL A 365 -14.92 14.29 -17.73
C VAL A 365 -15.68 15.46 -17.11
N PRO A 366 -15.20 16.72 -17.27
CA PRO A 366 -15.90 17.89 -16.78
C PRO A 366 -17.33 18.02 -17.30
N VAL A 367 -18.24 18.37 -16.40
CA VAL A 367 -19.66 18.53 -16.70
C VAL A 367 -19.92 19.93 -17.25
N SER A 368 -20.35 20.01 -18.51
CA SER A 368 -21.09 21.16 -19.03
C SER A 368 -22.54 21.06 -18.55
N VAL A 369 -22.97 22.07 -17.79
CA VAL A 369 -24.29 22.07 -17.14
C VAL A 369 -25.46 21.94 -18.13
N ASP A 370 -25.28 22.46 -19.35
CA ASP A 370 -26.31 22.46 -20.39
C ASP A 370 -26.12 21.35 -21.45
N ASP A 371 -24.90 20.87 -21.64
CA ASP A 371 -24.60 19.99 -22.78
C ASP A 371 -24.24 18.55 -22.40
N SER A 372 -23.76 18.28 -21.18
CA SER A 372 -23.30 16.94 -20.80
C SER A 372 -24.42 15.90 -20.79
N ASP A 373 -24.13 14.66 -21.16
CA ASP A 373 -25.11 13.56 -21.09
C ASP A 373 -25.34 13.05 -19.66
N ALA A 374 -26.33 12.18 -19.50
CA ALA A 374 -26.71 11.61 -18.20
C ALA A 374 -25.55 10.86 -17.51
N GLU A 375 -24.76 10.08 -18.23
CA GLU A 375 -23.63 9.35 -17.65
C GLU A 375 -22.55 10.31 -17.14
N THR A 376 -22.31 11.39 -17.89
CA THR A 376 -21.36 12.42 -17.50
C THR A 376 -21.83 13.18 -16.26
N LEU A 377 -23.13 13.44 -16.11
CA LEU A 377 -23.72 14.03 -14.90
C LEU A 377 -23.57 13.14 -13.67
N LYS A 378 -23.70 11.81 -13.83
CA LYS A 378 -23.56 10.83 -12.74
C LYS A 378 -22.14 10.71 -12.18
N GLN A 379 -21.16 11.37 -12.79
CA GLN A 379 -19.82 11.49 -12.21
C GLN A 379 -19.81 12.37 -10.97
N ILE A 380 -20.77 13.29 -10.84
CA ILE A 380 -20.95 14.08 -9.62
C ILE A 380 -21.40 13.14 -8.50
N PRO A 381 -20.66 13.05 -7.37
CA PRO A 381 -21.01 12.18 -6.25
C PRO A 381 -22.44 12.41 -5.77
N GLY A 382 -23.22 11.32 -5.66
CA GLY A 382 -24.62 11.36 -5.24
C GLY A 382 -25.64 11.60 -6.36
N VAL A 383 -25.22 11.85 -7.60
CA VAL A 383 -26.14 11.93 -8.75
C VAL A 383 -26.44 10.54 -9.29
N ASP A 384 -27.67 10.08 -9.09
CA ASP A 384 -28.20 8.84 -9.67
C ASP A 384 -28.93 9.07 -11.01
N ASP A 385 -29.46 7.99 -11.62
CA ASP A 385 -30.18 8.07 -12.90
C ASP A 385 -31.41 8.99 -12.85
N SER A 386 -32.13 8.98 -11.73
CA SER A 386 -33.35 9.79 -11.57
C SER A 386 -33.00 11.27 -11.47
N LEU A 387 -31.98 11.60 -10.69
CA LEU A 387 -31.51 12.96 -10.52
C LEU A 387 -30.86 13.50 -11.80
N ALA A 388 -30.05 12.69 -12.50
CA ALA A 388 -29.47 13.06 -13.78
C ALA A 388 -30.57 13.40 -14.81
N ALA A 389 -31.62 12.58 -14.90
CA ALA A 389 -32.77 12.86 -15.77
C ALA A 389 -33.51 14.15 -15.38
N ALA A 390 -33.71 14.39 -14.08
CA ALA A 390 -34.36 15.60 -13.58
C ALA A 390 -33.54 16.88 -13.89
N LEU A 391 -32.22 16.82 -13.75
CA LEU A 391 -31.31 17.90 -14.11
C LEU A 391 -31.32 18.16 -15.62
N MET A 392 -31.28 17.12 -16.46
CA MET A 392 -31.39 17.28 -17.91
C MET A 392 -32.71 17.91 -18.34
N ALA A 393 -33.82 17.57 -17.68
CA ALA A 393 -35.13 18.16 -17.95
C ALA A 393 -35.25 19.62 -17.50
N ALA A 394 -34.42 20.05 -16.53
CA ALA A 394 -34.40 21.42 -16.01
C ALA A 394 -33.54 22.39 -16.84
N ARG A 395 -32.82 21.89 -17.85
CA ARG A 395 -32.02 22.71 -18.77
C ARG A 395 -32.87 23.67 -19.60
N PRO A 396 -32.31 24.81 -20.04
CA PRO A 396 -30.93 25.27 -19.77
C PRO A 396 -30.80 26.00 -18.44
N PHE A 397 -29.63 25.88 -17.82
CA PHE A 397 -29.21 26.57 -16.59
C PHE A 397 -28.51 27.89 -16.88
N GLY A 398 -27.69 27.96 -17.95
CA GLY A 398 -26.97 29.16 -18.36
C GLY A 398 -25.79 29.58 -17.46
N SER A 399 -25.67 29.06 -16.24
CA SER A 399 -24.51 29.23 -15.36
C SER A 399 -24.33 28.06 -14.39
N ASN A 400 -23.10 27.88 -13.89
CA ASN A 400 -22.80 26.89 -12.85
C ASN A 400 -23.59 27.17 -11.56
N ASP A 401 -23.74 28.43 -11.16
CA ASP A 401 -24.52 28.80 -9.96
C ASP A 401 -25.99 28.40 -10.08
N ALA A 402 -26.60 28.58 -11.26
CA ALA A 402 -27.99 28.20 -11.50
C ALA A 402 -28.16 26.67 -11.47
N PHE A 403 -27.19 25.93 -12.02
CA PHE A 403 -27.15 24.47 -11.92
C PHE A 403 -27.03 23.99 -10.48
N LEU A 404 -26.07 24.53 -9.71
CA LEU A 404 -25.83 24.14 -8.31
C LEU A 404 -27.02 24.48 -7.41
N ALA A 405 -27.69 25.62 -7.65
CA ALA A 405 -28.93 25.95 -6.97
C ALA A 405 -30.03 24.92 -7.25
N LYS A 406 -30.18 24.48 -8.51
CA LYS A 406 -31.15 23.45 -8.87
C LYS A 406 -30.78 22.07 -8.32
N LEU A 407 -29.49 21.72 -8.31
CA LEU A 407 -28.99 20.49 -7.71
C LEU A 407 -29.32 20.45 -6.21
N THR A 408 -29.09 21.55 -5.50
CA THR A 408 -29.40 21.68 -4.06
C THR A 408 -30.91 21.58 -3.80
N GLU A 409 -31.76 22.12 -4.68
CA GLU A 409 -33.22 22.00 -4.58
C GLU A 409 -33.69 20.55 -4.74
N LEU A 410 -33.12 19.82 -5.71
CA LEU A 410 -33.52 18.44 -6.04
C LEU A 410 -32.89 17.39 -5.11
N ALA A 411 -31.68 17.65 -4.61
CA ALA A 411 -30.90 16.75 -3.77
C ALA A 411 -30.09 17.52 -2.71
N PRO A 412 -30.72 17.95 -1.60
CA PRO A 412 -30.07 18.75 -0.56
C PRO A 412 -28.90 18.07 0.16
N ALA A 413 -28.77 16.74 0.03
CA ALA A 413 -27.69 15.96 0.60
C ALA A 413 -26.39 16.01 -0.21
N ILE A 414 -26.44 16.49 -1.46
CA ILE A 414 -25.23 16.63 -2.30
C ILE A 414 -24.56 17.95 -1.97
N ASP A 415 -23.26 17.88 -1.64
CA ASP A 415 -22.45 19.07 -1.38
C ASP A 415 -22.22 19.87 -2.70
N PRO A 416 -22.68 21.13 -2.78
CA PRO A 416 -22.52 21.95 -3.97
C PRO A 416 -21.06 22.33 -4.26
N GLY A 417 -20.20 22.38 -3.25
CA GLY A 417 -18.76 22.62 -3.42
C GLY A 417 -18.07 21.43 -4.10
N ILE A 418 -18.45 20.21 -3.72
CA ILE A 418 -17.96 19.00 -4.39
C ILE A 418 -18.51 18.93 -5.81
N ALA A 419 -19.81 19.15 -6.01
CA ALA A 419 -20.40 19.19 -7.34
C ALA A 419 -19.76 20.25 -8.24
N ALA A 420 -19.43 21.43 -7.70
CA ALA A 420 -18.75 22.51 -8.43
C ALA A 420 -17.38 22.07 -8.98
N SER A 421 -16.64 21.23 -8.26
CA SER A 421 -15.32 20.73 -8.70
C SER A 421 -15.41 19.84 -9.96
N TYR A 422 -16.57 19.26 -10.25
CA TYR A 422 -16.81 18.45 -11.45
C TYR A 422 -17.22 19.28 -12.67
N LEU A 423 -17.55 20.56 -12.51
CA LEU A 423 -18.08 21.38 -13.61
C LEU A 423 -16.97 21.91 -14.51
N THR A 424 -17.29 22.13 -15.78
CA THR A 424 -16.46 22.99 -16.63
C THR A 424 -16.34 24.36 -16.00
N SER A 425 -15.16 24.98 -16.08
CA SER A 425 -14.99 26.39 -15.73
C SER A 425 -15.89 27.22 -16.65
N GLY A 426 -16.99 27.73 -16.07
CA GLY A 426 -18.04 28.48 -16.77
C GLY A 426 -17.67 29.93 -17.04
#